data_AF-A0A161XFQ9-F1
#
_entry.id   AF-A0A161XFQ9-F1
#
_cell.length_a   1.000
_cell.length_b   1.000
_cell.length_c   1.000
_cell.angle_alpha   90.00
_cell.angle_beta   90.00
_cell.angle_gamma   90.00
#
_symmetry.space_group_name_H-M   'P 1'
#
loop_
_entity.id
_entity.type
_entity.pdbx_description
1 polymer ?
#
loop_
_entity_poly.entity_id
_entity_poly.type
_entity_poly.pdbx_seq_one_letter_code
_entity_poly.pdbx_strand_id
1 'polypeptide(L)'
;METEALEYLAQRLEAVAKGPFCEAAVLVRRVIVSTSPALQQYDAEHALYHELWGYVTRALDHEEYDPANEQAVYALESEMAGRVLNFRMQKGWICRSATGPTDFPGINEFL
;
A
#
# COMPACT_ATOMS: atom_id res chain seq x y z
N MET A 1 9.57 8.98 2.12
CA MET A 1 9.18 8.23 0.90
C MET A 1 9.72 8.94 -0.32
N GLU A 2 10.19 8.20 -1.32
CA GLU A 2 10.71 8.78 -2.57
C GLU A 2 9.57 9.08 -3.54
N THR A 3 9.46 10.33 -3.99
CA THR A 3 8.38 10.79 -4.87
C THR A 3 8.35 10.02 -6.19
N GLU A 4 9.50 9.76 -6.82
CA GLU A 4 9.59 9.04 -8.09
C GLU A 4 9.03 7.61 -7.98
N ALA A 5 9.33 6.91 -6.87
CA ALA A 5 8.81 5.57 -6.63
C ALA A 5 7.28 5.58 -6.43
N LEU A 6 6.75 6.60 -5.75
CA LEU A 6 5.30 6.78 -5.58
C LEU A 6 4.61 7.13 -6.90
N GLU A 7 5.22 7.96 -7.74
CA GLU A 7 4.69 8.29 -9.06
C GLU A 7 4.61 7.06 -9.95
N TYR A 8 5.68 6.24 -9.96
CA TYR A 8 5.70 4.99 -10.69
C TYR A 8 4.65 3.99 -10.17
N LEU A 9 4.48 3.90 -8.84
CA LEU A 9 3.44 3.07 -8.23
C LEU A 9 2.04 3.55 -8.62
N ALA A 10 1.77 4.84 -8.59
CA ALA A 10 0.49 5.41 -9.00
C ALA A 10 0.18 5.06 -10.46
N GLN A 11 1.15 5.19 -11.37
CA GLN A 11 0.98 4.81 -12.78
C GLN A 11 0.65 3.33 -12.95
N ARG A 12 1.31 2.44 -12.19
CA ARG A 12 1.03 1.00 -12.24
C ARG A 12 -0.36 0.65 -11.70
N LEU A 13 -0.80 1.31 -10.64
CA LEU A 13 -2.16 1.14 -10.10
C LEU A 13 -3.21 1.66 -11.10
N GLU A 14 -2.97 2.81 -11.71
CA GLU A 14 -3.83 3.41 -12.75
C GLU A 14 -3.94 2.51 -13.99
N ALA A 15 -2.84 1.85 -14.39
CA ALA A 15 -2.82 0.97 -15.56
C ALA A 15 -3.66 -0.30 -15.39
N VAL A 16 -3.84 -0.78 -14.16
CA VAL A 16 -4.69 -1.94 -13.85
C VAL A 16 -6.08 -1.53 -13.33
N ALA A 17 -6.38 -0.23 -13.31
CA ALA A 17 -7.49 0.30 -12.52
C ALA A 17 -8.88 -0.05 -13.05
N LYS A 18 -9.59 -0.89 -12.29
CA LYS A 18 -11.06 -0.97 -12.21
C LYS A 18 -11.47 -1.14 -10.75
N GLY A 19 -12.63 -0.62 -10.35
CA GLY A 19 -13.14 -0.79 -8.97
C GLY A 19 -12.16 -0.28 -7.89
N PRO A 20 -11.83 -1.08 -6.85
CA PRO A 20 -10.98 -0.65 -5.73
C PRO A 20 -9.56 -0.18 -6.09
N PHE A 21 -9.03 -0.55 -7.26
CA PHE A 21 -7.72 -0.05 -7.74
C PHE A 21 -7.72 1.46 -8.00
N CYS A 22 -8.87 2.04 -8.38
CA CYS A 22 -8.99 3.49 -8.54
C CYS A 22 -8.76 4.21 -7.22
N GLU A 23 -9.30 3.68 -6.12
CA GLU A 23 -9.14 4.25 -4.77
C GLU A 23 -7.69 4.14 -4.30
N ALA A 24 -7.01 3.03 -4.60
CA ALA A 24 -5.58 2.86 -4.33
C ALA A 24 -4.73 3.90 -5.07
N ALA A 25 -4.96 4.10 -6.37
CA ALA A 25 -4.26 5.12 -7.15
C ALA A 25 -4.50 6.54 -6.59
N VAL A 26 -5.74 6.88 -6.28
CA VAL A 26 -6.10 8.18 -5.68
C VAL A 26 -5.39 8.39 -4.35
N LEU A 27 -5.29 7.35 -3.51
CA LEU A 27 -4.56 7.42 -2.25
C LEU A 27 -3.07 7.75 -2.47
N VAL A 28 -2.40 7.07 -3.40
CA VAL A 28 -0.98 7.35 -3.70
C VAL A 28 -0.83 8.79 -4.20
N ARG A 29 -1.73 9.26 -5.09
CA ARG A 29 -1.72 10.65 -5.57
C ARG A 29 -1.92 11.65 -4.45
N ARG A 30 -2.81 11.38 -3.49
CA ARG A 30 -2.99 12.22 -2.29
C ARG A 30 -1.73 12.30 -1.43
N VAL A 31 -1.03 11.18 -1.25
CA VAL A 31 0.25 11.16 -0.52
C VAL A 31 1.31 11.99 -1.23
N ILE A 32 1.44 11.87 -2.56
CA ILE A 32 2.43 12.63 -3.36
C ILE A 32 2.26 14.15 -3.18
N VAL A 33 1.01 14.64 -3.19
CA VAL A 33 0.72 16.07 -3.11
C VAL A 33 0.59 16.60 -1.69
N SER A 34 0.61 15.73 -0.67
CA SER A 34 0.47 16.16 0.72
C SER A 34 1.74 16.85 1.21
N THR A 35 1.57 17.97 1.88
CA THR A 35 2.65 18.72 2.55
C THR A 35 2.83 18.29 4.00
N SER A 36 2.14 17.25 4.46
CA SER A 36 2.21 16.80 5.84
C SER A 36 3.61 16.32 6.20
N PRO A 37 4.26 16.91 7.23
CA PRO A 37 5.57 16.44 7.68
C PRO A 37 5.48 15.05 8.34
N ALA A 38 4.29 14.60 8.76
CA ALA A 38 4.10 13.28 9.34
C ALA A 38 4.39 12.15 8.34
N LEU A 39 4.29 12.41 7.03
CA LEU A 39 4.65 11.47 5.96
C LEU A 39 6.15 11.17 5.87
N GLN A 40 6.99 11.94 6.58
CA GLN A 40 8.43 11.65 6.67
C GLN A 40 8.75 10.57 7.71
N GLN A 41 7.78 10.18 8.54
CA GLN A 41 7.94 9.11 9.51
C GLN A 41 7.95 7.75 8.81
N TYR A 42 8.83 6.84 9.25
CA TYR A 42 8.90 5.48 8.71
C TYR A 42 7.57 4.71 8.83
N ASP A 43 6.78 5.01 9.87
CA ASP A 43 5.49 4.38 10.10
C ASP A 43 4.44 4.82 9.07
N ALA A 44 4.58 6.01 8.46
CA ALA A 44 3.68 6.49 7.42
C ALA A 44 3.83 5.67 6.12
N GLU A 45 5.06 5.28 5.78
CA GLU A 45 5.32 4.41 4.62
C GLU A 45 4.70 3.03 4.83
N HIS A 46 4.86 2.46 6.03
CA HIS A 46 4.21 1.21 6.40
C HIS A 46 2.68 1.31 6.32
N ALA A 47 2.09 2.39 6.85
CA ALA A 47 0.65 2.63 6.81
C ALA A 47 0.12 2.71 5.38
N LEU A 48 0.83 3.44 4.49
CA LEU A 48 0.47 3.52 3.08
C LEU A 48 0.46 2.13 2.43
N TYR A 49 1.56 1.37 2.53
CA TYR A 49 1.66 0.08 1.88
C TYR A 49 0.70 -0.97 2.47
N HIS A 50 0.40 -0.88 3.77
CA HIS A 50 -0.60 -1.72 4.40
C HIS A 50 -2.00 -1.45 3.85
N GLU A 51 -2.37 -0.18 3.68
CA GLU A 51 -3.65 0.22 3.10
C GLU A 51 -3.74 -0.19 1.62
N LEU A 52 -2.69 0.05 0.83
CA LEU A 52 -2.62 -0.35 -0.58
C LEU A 52 -2.71 -1.86 -0.76
N TRP A 53 -2.05 -2.64 0.10
CA TRP A 53 -2.19 -4.10 0.08
C TRP A 53 -3.65 -4.51 0.26
N GLY A 54 -4.36 -3.90 1.21
CA GLY A 54 -5.79 -4.15 1.42
C GLY A 54 -6.67 -3.79 0.22
N TYR A 55 -6.35 -2.74 -0.53
CA TYR A 55 -7.06 -2.45 -1.80
C TYR A 55 -6.77 -3.51 -2.86
N VAL A 56 -5.49 -3.85 -3.07
CA VAL A 56 -5.08 -4.80 -4.11
C VAL A 56 -5.64 -6.21 -3.84
N THR A 57 -5.57 -6.69 -2.60
CA THR A 57 -6.13 -8.00 -2.22
C THR A 57 -7.64 -8.04 -2.39
N ARG A 58 -8.38 -7.00 -1.93
CA ARG A 58 -9.84 -6.94 -2.15
C ARG A 58 -10.22 -6.88 -3.63
N ALA A 59 -9.38 -6.28 -4.46
CA ALA A 59 -9.62 -6.20 -5.89
C ALA A 59 -9.35 -7.54 -6.61
N LEU A 60 -8.41 -8.36 -6.11
CA LEU A 60 -8.22 -9.75 -6.56
C LEU A 60 -9.46 -10.62 -6.25
N ASP A 61 -10.14 -10.36 -5.14
CA ASP A 61 -11.37 -11.05 -4.77
C ASP A 61 -12.61 -10.57 -5.57
N HIS A 62 -12.49 -9.52 -6.38
CA HIS A 62 -13.60 -8.95 -7.13
C HIS A 62 -13.62 -9.46 -8.58
N GLU A 63 -14.76 -9.96 -9.06
CA GLU A 63 -14.93 -10.50 -10.43
C GLU A 63 -14.73 -9.48 -11.57
N GLU A 64 -14.44 -8.21 -11.25
CA GLU A 64 -14.40 -7.11 -12.21
C GLU A 64 -12.98 -6.75 -12.71
N TYR A 65 -11.92 -7.35 -12.14
CA TYR A 65 -10.58 -7.10 -12.65
C TYR A 65 -10.38 -7.78 -14.01
N ASP A 66 -9.68 -7.10 -14.92
CA ASP A 66 -9.40 -7.64 -16.24
C ASP A 66 -8.41 -8.82 -16.12
N PRO A 67 -8.76 -10.06 -16.52
CA PRO A 67 -7.83 -11.19 -16.46
C PRO A 67 -6.54 -10.94 -17.25
N ALA A 68 -6.55 -10.07 -18.26
CA ALA A 68 -5.34 -9.68 -18.98
C ALA A 68 -4.29 -8.99 -18.08
N ASN A 69 -4.73 -8.40 -16.96
CA ASN A 69 -3.90 -7.71 -15.99
C ASN A 69 -3.53 -8.56 -14.77
N GLU A 70 -3.95 -9.82 -14.70
CA GLU A 70 -3.77 -10.72 -13.55
C GLU A 70 -2.31 -10.73 -13.04
N GLN A 71 -1.34 -10.91 -13.94
CA GLN A 71 0.07 -10.91 -13.58
C GLN A 71 0.53 -9.57 -12.98
N ALA A 72 0.04 -8.45 -13.50
CA ALA A 72 0.40 -7.12 -13.00
C ALA A 72 -0.20 -6.88 -11.61
N VAL A 73 -1.42 -7.36 -11.37
CA VAL A 73 -2.08 -7.28 -10.06
C VAL A 73 -1.34 -8.15 -9.03
N TYR A 74 -1.01 -9.40 -9.35
CA TYR A 74 -0.22 -10.24 -8.44
C TYR A 74 1.17 -9.66 -8.14
N ALA A 75 1.80 -9.03 -9.12
CA ALA A 75 3.07 -8.33 -8.91
C ALA A 75 2.90 -7.13 -7.95
N LEU A 76 1.81 -6.37 -8.07
CA LEU A 76 1.49 -5.30 -7.12
C LEU A 76 1.24 -5.86 -5.72
N GLU A 77 0.42 -6.90 -5.60
CA GLU A 77 0.12 -7.53 -4.31
C GLU A 77 1.40 -8.02 -3.61
N SER A 78 2.25 -8.73 -4.35
CA SER A 78 3.51 -9.27 -3.85
C SER A 78 4.45 -8.15 -3.40
N GLU A 79 4.51 -7.03 -4.13
CA GLU A 79 5.30 -5.87 -3.74
C GLU A 79 4.77 -5.23 -2.45
N MET A 80 3.46 -4.98 -2.36
CA MET A 80 2.87 -4.34 -1.18
C MET A 80 3.03 -5.23 0.07
N ALA A 81 2.72 -6.52 -0.05
CA ALA A 81 2.92 -7.50 1.00
C ALA A 81 4.39 -7.56 1.43
N GLY A 82 5.32 -7.60 0.47
CA GLY A 82 6.76 -7.61 0.73
C GLY A 82 7.22 -6.39 1.53
N ARG A 83 6.77 -5.18 1.17
CA ARG A 83 7.11 -3.95 1.91
C ARG A 83 6.56 -3.97 3.34
N VAL A 84 5.29 -4.35 3.51
CA VAL A 84 4.63 -4.45 4.81
C VAL A 84 5.32 -5.48 5.71
N LEU A 85 5.58 -6.67 5.19
CA LEU A 85 6.20 -7.75 5.95
C LEU A 85 7.66 -7.45 6.29
N ASN A 86 8.44 -6.89 5.36
CA ASN A 86 9.82 -6.49 5.64
C ASN A 86 9.89 -5.44 6.74
N PHE A 87 9.00 -4.44 6.73
CA PHE A 87 8.92 -3.45 7.79
C PHE A 87 8.60 -4.11 9.15
N ARG A 88 7.58 -4.96 9.19
CA ARG A 88 7.21 -5.71 10.40
C ARG A 88 8.33 -6.61 10.88
N MET A 89 9.11 -7.20 9.97
CA MET A 89 10.28 -8.03 10.30
C MET A 89 11.35 -7.20 11.02
N GLN A 90 11.70 -6.05 10.46
CA GLN A 90 12.71 -5.15 11.02
C GLN A 90 12.34 -4.65 12.42
N LYS A 91 11.03 -4.51 12.69
CA LYS A 91 10.50 -4.12 14.00
C LYS A 91 10.30 -5.30 14.96
N GLY A 92 10.47 -6.55 14.51
CA GLY A 92 10.24 -7.75 15.32
C GLY A 92 8.75 -8.06 15.57
N TRP A 93 7.87 -7.66 14.66
CA TRP A 93 6.41 -7.75 14.79
C TRP A 93 5.77 -8.89 13.98
N ILE A 94 6.53 -9.65 13.18
CA ILE A 94 5.99 -10.78 12.39
C ILE A 94 5.51 -11.92 13.30
N CYS A 95 6.31 -12.27 14.30
CA CYS A 95 5.90 -13.25 15.29
C CYS A 95 5.03 -12.54 16.32
N ARG A 96 3.94 -13.18 16.78
CA ARG A 96 3.12 -12.71 17.90
C ARG A 96 3.97 -12.63 19.16
N SER A 97 4.74 -11.56 19.29
CA SER A 97 5.50 -11.21 20.47
C SER A 97 4.56 -10.45 21.41
N ALA A 98 4.78 -10.56 22.71
CA ALA A 98 3.99 -9.84 23.72
C ALA A 98 4.05 -8.31 23.56
N THR A 99 5.00 -7.81 22.76
CA THR A 99 5.25 -6.39 22.50
C THR A 99 4.87 -5.96 21.07
N GLY A 100 4.34 -6.87 20.26
CA GLY A 100 3.86 -6.55 18.91
C GLY A 100 2.57 -5.72 18.95
N PRO A 101 2.42 -4.71 18.08
CA PRO A 101 1.17 -3.94 18.00
C PRO A 101 0.02 -4.84 17.53
N THR A 102 -1.16 -4.68 18.15
CA THR A 102 -2.41 -5.28 17.68
C THR A 102 -3.07 -4.46 16.58
N ASP A 103 -2.80 -3.16 16.58
CA ASP A 103 -3.37 -2.18 15.68
C ASP A 103 -2.25 -1.37 15.04
N PHE A 104 -2.38 -1.10 13.75
CA PHE A 104 -1.46 -0.24 13.00
C PHE A 104 -2.17 1.07 12.65
N PRO A 105 -1.49 2.22 12.72
CA PRO A 105 -2.09 3.48 12.35
C PRO A 105 -2.46 3.46 10.86
N GLY A 106 -3.59 4.05 10.52
CA GLY A 106 -4.04 4.23 9.14
C GLY A 106 -3.28 5.36 8.46
N ILE A 107 -3.17 5.33 7.12
CA ILE A 107 -2.47 6.38 6.38
C ILE A 107 -3.11 7.77 6.58
N ASN A 108 -4.42 7.83 6.83
CA ASN A 108 -5.14 9.08 7.11
C ASN A 108 -4.67 9.77 8.40
N GLU A 109 -4.00 9.07 9.32
CA GLU A 109 -3.43 9.68 10.53
C GLU A 109 -2.15 10.50 10.22
N PHE A 110 -1.57 10.30 9.03
CA PHE A 110 -0.35 10.98 8.58
C PHE A 110 -0.62 12.02 7.48
N LEU A 111 -1.80 12.01 6.86
CA LEU A 111 -2.21 12.95 5.81
C LEU A 111 -2.71 14.28 6.38
#